data_AF-A0A349B506-F1
#
_entry.id   AF-A0A349B506-F1
#
_cell.length_a   1.000
_cell.length_b   1.000
_cell.length_c   1.000
_cell.angle_alpha   90.00
_cell.angle_beta   90.00
_cell.angle_gamma   90.00
#
_symmetry.space_group_name_H-M   'P 1'
#
loop_
_entity.id
_entity.type
_entity.pdbx_description
1 polymer ?
#
loop_
_entity_poly.entity_id
_entity_poly.type
_entity_poly.pdbx_seq_one_letter_code
_entity_poly.pdbx_strand_id
1 'polypeptide(L)' 'MPPGWEDADLQPVSWGVAISDDYEDAEPRVVLTVEEIGRAGAGLAAHLSPAIARRLRVALRDALVEIGEDPGR' A
#
# COMPACT_ATOMS: atom_id res chain seq x y z
N MET A 1 -3.52 11.55 9.17
CA MET A 1 -4.32 10.59 9.96
C MET A 1 -5.79 10.90 9.70
N PRO A 2 -6.68 9.91 9.59
CA PRO A 2 -8.11 10.14 9.59
C PRO A 2 -8.54 10.89 10.87
N PRO A 3 -9.61 11.72 10.81
CA PRO A 3 -10.15 12.36 12.00
C PRO A 3 -10.58 11.34 13.07
N GLY A 4 -10.31 11.61 14.35
CA GLY A 4 -10.69 10.74 15.47
C GLY A 4 -9.71 9.61 15.75
N TRP A 5 -8.58 9.55 15.02
CA TRP A 5 -7.48 8.61 15.28
C TRP A 5 -6.35 9.28 16.07
N GLU A 6 -6.52 10.53 16.52
CA GLU A 6 -5.48 11.26 17.27
C GLU A 6 -5.16 10.63 18.63
N ASP A 7 -6.15 9.98 19.27
CA ASP A 7 -5.99 9.30 20.56
C ASP A 7 -5.65 7.81 20.41
N ALA A 8 -5.63 7.29 19.18
CA ALA A 8 -5.21 5.92 18.91
C ALA A 8 -3.68 5.90 18.85
N ASP A 9 -3.03 5.04 19.65
CA ASP A 9 -1.57 4.85 19.67
C ASP A 9 -1.10 4.16 18.38
N LEU A 10 -1.23 4.90 17.27
CA LEU A 10 -1.01 4.45 15.92
C LEU A 10 0.12 5.26 15.30
N GLN A 11 1.05 4.56 14.66
CA GLN A 11 2.14 5.19 13.94
C GLN A 11 1.61 5.84 12.65
N PRO A 12 1.76 7.17 12.47
CA PRO A 12 1.42 7.81 11.21
C PRO A 12 2.39 7.37 10.10
N VAL A 13 1.82 6.87 9.00
CA VAL A 13 2.58 6.47 7.81
C VAL A 13 2.16 7.27 6.58
N SER A 14 3.12 7.56 5.70
CA SER A 14 2.89 7.94 4.31
C SER A 14 2.96 6.69 3.44
N TRP A 15 2.23 6.70 2.32
CA TRP A 15 2.31 5.62 1.35
C TRP A 15 2.22 6.17 -0.07
N GLY A 16 2.76 5.40 -1.01
CA GLY A 16 2.76 5.75 -2.42
C GLY A 16 2.77 4.51 -3.30
N VAL A 17 2.21 4.65 -4.50
CA VAL A 17 2.22 3.61 -5.54
C VAL A 17 2.94 4.16 -6.76
N ALA A 18 3.95 3.41 -7.22
CA ALA A 18 4.70 3.70 -8.44
C ALA A 18 4.73 2.49 -9.37
N ILE A 19 5.14 2.71 -10.62
CA ILE A 19 5.43 1.66 -11.60
C ILE A 19 6.92 1.71 -11.88
N SER A 20 7.56 0.56 -11.92
CA SER A 20 8.97 0.41 -12.26
C SER A 20 9.13 -0.73 -13.26
N ASP A 21 9.94 -0.52 -14.28
CA ASP A 21 10.29 -1.50 -15.32
C ASP A 21 11.80 -1.81 -15.33
N ASP A 22 12.55 -1.24 -14.40
CA ASP A 22 14.01 -1.37 -14.28
C ASP A 22 14.43 -2.68 -13.61
N TYR A 23 14.17 -3.80 -14.29
CA TYR A 23 14.53 -5.14 -13.85
C TYR A 23 15.16 -5.92 -15.00
N GLU A 24 16.02 -6.88 -14.65
CA GLU A 24 16.72 -7.73 -15.62
C GLU A 24 15.78 -8.58 -16.49
N ASP A 25 14.59 -8.90 -15.98
CA ASP A 25 13.58 -9.68 -16.70
C ASP A 25 12.65 -8.83 -17.58
N ALA A 26 12.85 -7.51 -17.60
CA ALA A 26 12.02 -6.54 -18.34
C ALA A 26 10.52 -6.60 -18.01
N GLU A 27 10.12 -7.19 -16.86
CA GLU A 27 8.72 -7.23 -16.43
C GLU A 27 8.41 -6.03 -15.52
N PRO A 28 7.42 -5.17 -15.86
CA PRO A 28 7.05 -4.06 -15.01
C PRO A 28 6.39 -4.53 -13.72
N ARG A 29 6.72 -3.85 -12.61
CA ARG A 29 6.21 -4.11 -11.27
C ARG A 29 5.50 -2.88 -10.70
N VAL A 30 4.52 -3.14 -9.85
CA VAL A 30 3.90 -2.13 -9.00
C VAL A 30 4.75 -2.02 -7.74
N VAL A 31 5.22 -0.82 -7.43
CA VAL A 31 5.99 -0.56 -6.20
C VAL A 31 5.06 0.11 -5.20
N LEU A 32 4.81 -0.56 -4.07
CA LEU A 32 4.11 0.00 -2.92
C LEU A 32 5.14 0.42 -1.88
N THR A 33 5.22 1.71 -1.59
CA THR A 33 6.06 2.24 -0.52
C THR A 33 5.20 2.59 0.68
N VAL A 34 5.64 2.19 1.88
CA VAL A 34 5.05 2.60 3.17
C VAL A 34 6.17 3.07 4.08
N GLU A 35 6.11 4.32 4.52
CA GLU A 35 7.13 4.91 5.39
C GLU A 35 6.51 5.65 6.57
N GLU A 36 7.25 5.71 7.68
CA GLU A 36 6.88 6.53 8.83
C GLU A 36 7.02 8.02 8.49
N ILE A 37 5.99 8.82 8.82
CA ILE A 37 6.04 10.27 8.63
C ILE A 37 7.11 10.87 9.55
N GLY A 38 8.02 11.68 8.99
CA GLY A 38 9.13 12.29 9.72
C GLY A 38 10.40 11.44 9.76
N ARG A 39 10.36 10.23 9.19
CA ARG A 39 11.51 9.30 9.15
C ARG A 39 11.75 8.76 7.73
N ALA A 40 11.96 9.68 6.79
CA ALA A 40 12.16 9.36 5.38
C ALA A 40 13.31 8.37 5.16
N GLY A 41 13.11 7.40 4.27
CA GLY A 41 14.12 6.40 3.89
C GLY A 41 14.26 5.23 4.87
N ALA A 42 13.44 5.17 5.92
CA ALA A 42 13.40 4.04 6.86
C ALA A 42 12.20 3.09 6.62
N GLY A 43 11.38 3.33 5.59
CA GLY A 43 10.23 2.51 5.28
C GLY A 43 10.53 1.27 4.44
N LEU A 44 9.47 0.63 3.96
CA LEU A 44 9.56 -0.55 3.09
C LEU A 44 9.02 -0.20 1.71
N ALA A 45 9.72 -0.66 0.66
CA ALA A 45 9.25 -0.66 -0.71
C ALA A 45 9.00 -2.11 -1.16
N ALA A 46 7.74 -2.45 -1.44
CA ALA A 46 7.35 -3.76 -1.90
C ALA A 46 7.22 -3.74 -3.44
N HIS A 47 8.04 -4.56 -4.10
CA HIS A 47 8.06 -4.69 -5.56
C HIS A 47 7.16 -5.86 -5.95
N LEU A 48 5.94 -5.55 -6.40
CA LEU A 48 4.89 -6.53 -6.63
C LEU A 48 4.79 -6.86 -8.12
N SER A 49 4.88 -8.16 -8.45
CA SER A 49 4.48 -8.63 -9.78
C SER A 49 2.99 -8.33 -10.02
N PRO A 50 2.52 -8.32 -11.28
CA PRO A 50 1.11 -8.12 -11.59
C PRO A 50 0.18 -9.09 -10.85
N ALA A 51 0.62 -10.34 -10.66
CA ALA A 51 -0.13 -11.35 -9.92
C ALA A 51 -0.29 -10.99 -8.43
N ILE A 52 0.79 -10.55 -7.78
CA ILE A 52 0.74 -10.18 -6.35
C ILE A 52 -0.03 -8.88 -6.15
N ALA A 53 0.13 -7.90 -7.05
CA ALA A 53 -0.63 -6.64 -6.99
C ALA A 53 -2.15 -6.88 -7.07
N ARG A 54 -2.59 -7.80 -7.93
CA ARG A 54 -4.01 -8.18 -8.01
C ARG A 54 -4.50 -8.85 -6.72
N ARG A 55 -3.68 -9.70 -6.09
CA ARG A 55 -4.01 -10.32 -4.80
C ARG A 55 -4.15 -9.29 -3.69
N LEU A 56 -3.23 -8.31 -3.62
CA LEU A 56 -3.33 -7.20 -2.68
C LEU A 56 -4.61 -6.40 -2.87
N ARG A 57 -4.96 -6.07 -4.13
CA ARG A 57 -6.20 -5.36 -4.45
C ARG A 57 -7.44 -6.12 -3.98
N VAL A 58 -7.49 -7.45 -4.17
CA VAL A 58 -8.60 -8.28 -3.68
C VAL A 58 -8.64 -8.30 -2.16
N ALA A 59 -7.50 -8.48 -1.48
CA ALA A 59 -7.46 -8.47 -0.02
C ALA A 59 -7.97 -7.14 0.58
N LEU A 60 -7.59 -6.01 -0.01
CA LEU A 60 -8.11 -4.69 0.41
C LEU A 60 -9.61 -4.56 0.16
N ARG A 61 -10.08 -5.02 -1.01
CA ARG A 61 -11.51 -5.03 -1.35
C ARG A 61 -12.32 -5.85 -0.33
N ASP A 62 -11.85 -7.05 -0.01
CA ASP A 62 -12.53 -7.94 0.92
C ASP A 62 -12.55 -7.34 2.34
N ALA A 63 -11.46 -6.69 2.76
CA ALA A 63 -11.39 -5.97 4.03
C ALA A 63 -12.40 -4.81 4.10
N LEU A 64 -12.60 -4.06 3.00
CA LEU A 64 -13.62 -3.00 2.93
C LEU A 64 -15.03 -3.56 3.10
N VAL A 65 -15.35 -4.68 2.43
CA VAL A 65 -16.64 -5.35 2.59
C VAL A 65 -16.87 -5.78 4.03
N GLU A 66 -15.86 -6.37 4.68
CA GLU A 66 -15.95 -6.86 6.05
C GLU A 66 -16.27 -5.75 7.06
N ILE A 67 -15.77 -4.54 6.84
CA ILE A 67 -16.06 -3.38 7.70
C ILE A 67 -17.32 -2.60 7.25
N GLY A 68 -18.06 -3.09 6.26
CA GLY A 68 -19.32 -2.51 5.78
C GLY A 68 -19.18 -1.33 4.81
N GLU A 69 -18.00 -1.12 4.24
CA GLU A 69 -17.71 -0.04 3.29
C GLU A 69 -17.95 -0.47 1.83
N ASP A 70 -18.06 0.52 0.92
CA ASP A 70 -18.09 0.24 -0.52
C ASP A 70 -16.72 -0.31 -0.98
N PRO A 71 -16.66 -1.55 -1.50
CA PRO A 71 -15.40 -2.13 -1.98
C PRO A 71 -14.75 -1.39 -3.16
N GLY A 72 -15.48 -0.54 -3.87
CA GLY A 72 -15.02 0.07 -5.11
C GLY A 72 -14.86 -0.93 -6.26
N ARG A 73 -14.13 -0.53 -7.31
CA ARG A 73 -13.96 -1.26 -8.58
C ARG A 73 -12.66 -2.08 -8.69
#